data_AF-A0A9E5EZM7-F1
#
_entry.id   AF-A0A9E5EZM7-F1
#
_cell.length_a   1.000
_cell.length_b   1.000
_cell.length_c   1.000
_cell.angle_alpha   90.00
_cell.angle_beta   90.00
_cell.angle_gamma   90.00
#
_symmetry.space_group_name_H-M   'P 1'
#
loop_
_entity.id
_entity.type
_entity.pdbx_description
1 polymer ?
#
loop_
_entity_poly.entity_id
_entity_poly.type
_entity_poly.pdbx_seq_one_letter_code
_entity_poly.pdbx_strand_id
1 'polypeptide(L)'
;MRRDGFASMDAGDVQSSLTTKLLKFSGANLFVNFESQRGGLQVEVMDEQGKVIEEFSRDKCLPLVGDSAKLMVRWRGGKDLSSLAGKPVRLRFYLTKGSLYSFWVGDAKGASNGYVGAGGPGFINNQDKVNSGNEPLK
;
A
#
# COMPACT_ATOMS: atom_id res chain seq x y z
N MET A 1 3.66 -14.95 -5.57
CA MET A 1 2.62 -14.00 -5.11
C MET A 1 2.27 -14.25 -3.65
N ARG A 2 2.66 -13.34 -2.75
CA ARG A 2 1.75 -12.54 -1.91
C ARG A 2 2.28 -11.12 -2.09
N ARG A 3 1.58 -10.17 -2.69
CA ARG A 3 0.27 -9.56 -2.37
C ARG A 3 0.20 -8.86 -1.01
N ASP A 4 1.32 -8.37 -0.47
CA ASP A 4 1.28 -7.31 0.57
C ASP A 4 1.09 -5.91 -0.06
N GLY A 5 0.37 -5.80 -1.18
CA GLY A 5 0.35 -4.57 -1.98
C GLY A 5 -0.85 -4.40 -2.90
N PHE A 6 -1.95 -5.10 -2.67
CA PHE A 6 -3.23 -4.73 -3.29
C PHE A 6 -4.16 -4.26 -2.18
N ALA A 7 -4.14 -2.96 -1.96
CA ALA A 7 -5.15 -2.28 -1.17
C ALA A 7 -5.97 -1.51 -2.21
N SER A 8 -7.18 -1.97 -2.52
CA SER A 8 -8.15 -1.14 -3.23
C SER A 8 -8.95 -0.42 -2.14
N MET A 9 -8.76 0.89 -2.04
CA MET A 9 -9.54 1.73 -1.14
C MET A 9 -10.06 2.91 -1.93
N ASP A 10 -11.37 3.04 -2.00
CA ASP A 10 -12.05 4.20 -2.56
C ASP A 10 -12.56 5.08 -1.42
N ALA A 11 -12.22 6.36 -1.46
CA ALA A 11 -12.70 7.35 -0.50
C ALA A 11 -13.46 8.46 -1.23
N GLY A 12 -14.69 8.71 -0.82
CA GLY A 12 -15.51 9.84 -1.27
C GLY A 12 -15.19 11.13 -0.50
N ASP A 13 -16.22 11.89 -0.15
CA ASP A 13 -16.07 13.12 0.66
C ASP A 13 -15.63 12.85 2.11
N VAL A 14 -15.99 11.69 2.65
CA VAL A 14 -15.56 11.24 3.98
C VAL A 14 -14.21 10.54 3.87
N GLN A 15 -13.27 10.93 4.71
CA GLN A 15 -11.96 10.29 4.79
C GLN A 15 -12.10 8.80 5.17
N SER A 16 -11.42 7.93 4.42
CA SER A 16 -11.30 6.51 4.71
C SER A 16 -9.87 6.17 5.15
N SER A 17 -9.71 5.09 5.92
CA SER A 17 -8.40 4.64 6.36
C SER A 17 -8.20 3.14 6.21
N LEU A 18 -7.04 2.73 5.69
CA LEU A 18 -6.64 1.34 5.54
C LEU A 18 -5.45 1.06 6.45
N THR A 19 -5.52 0.03 7.29
CA THR A 19 -4.38 -0.44 8.09
C THR A 19 -3.96 -1.81 7.61
N THR A 20 -2.67 -1.98 7.33
CA THR A 20 -2.11 -3.28 6.92
C THR A 20 -2.04 -4.26 8.09
N LYS A 21 -1.89 -5.54 7.78
CA LYS A 21 -1.30 -6.50 8.74
C LYS A 21 0.16 -6.10 9.02
N LEU A 22 0.75 -6.75 10.03
CA LEU A 22 2.19 -6.62 10.27
C LEU A 22 2.96 -7.02 9.02
N LEU A 23 3.85 -6.15 8.59
CA LEU A 23 4.70 -6.33 7.43
C LEU A 23 6.16 -6.09 7.79
N LYS A 24 7.03 -6.89 7.17
CA LYS A 24 8.48 -6.74 7.20
C LYS A 24 8.93 -6.52 5.77
N PHE A 25 9.82 -5.56 5.55
CA PHE A 25 10.34 -5.25 4.23
C PHE A 25 11.86 -5.07 4.26
N SER A 26 12.44 -5.20 3.07
CA SER A 26 13.75 -4.66 2.74
C SER A 26 13.57 -3.40 1.88
N GLY A 27 14.48 -2.45 2.01
CA GLY A 27 14.41 -1.16 1.32
C GLY A 27 14.17 0.01 2.27
N ALA A 28 14.08 1.20 1.69
CA ALA A 28 14.03 2.45 2.43
C ALA A 28 12.85 3.34 2.02
N ASN A 29 12.31 3.20 0.80
CA ASN A 29 11.34 4.16 0.30
C ASN A 29 9.98 3.50 0.10
N LEU A 30 8.93 4.11 0.64
CA LEU A 30 7.55 3.71 0.42
C LEU A 30 7.01 4.38 -0.85
N PHE A 31 6.49 3.58 -1.75
CA PHE A 31 5.82 4.02 -2.96
C PHE A 31 4.37 3.58 -2.96
N VAL A 32 3.54 4.37 -3.63
CA VAL A 32 2.11 4.13 -3.81
C VAL A 32 1.74 4.32 -5.27
N ASN A 33 0.79 3.52 -5.71
CA ASN A 33 -0.02 3.79 -6.89
C ASN A 33 -1.39 4.24 -6.40
N PHE A 34 -1.71 5.51 -6.60
CA PHE A 34 -3.00 6.06 -6.22
C PHE A 34 -3.39 7.19 -7.18
N GLU A 35 -4.70 7.46 -7.22
CA GLU A 35 -5.26 8.62 -7.88
C GLU A 35 -6.11 9.42 -6.90
N SER A 36 -6.10 10.74 -7.03
CA SER A 36 -7.03 11.61 -6.34
C SER A 36 -7.32 12.86 -7.17
N GLN A 37 -8.60 13.18 -7.33
CA GLN A 37 -9.02 14.34 -8.11
C GLN A 37 -9.03 15.64 -7.28
N ARG A 38 -9.41 15.57 -6.00
CA ARG A 38 -9.56 16.75 -5.11
C ARG A 38 -9.22 16.49 -3.64
N GLY A 39 -8.59 15.36 -3.34
CA GLY A 39 -8.18 15.04 -1.98
C GLY A 39 -6.70 14.67 -1.96
N GLY A 40 -6.37 13.64 -1.20
CA GLY A 40 -4.99 13.23 -1.08
C GLY A 40 -4.81 12.01 -0.21
N LEU A 41 -3.57 11.55 -0.19
CA LEU A 41 -3.13 10.40 0.58
C LEU A 41 -2.07 10.83 1.59
N GLN A 42 -2.26 10.42 2.84
CA GLN A 42 -1.22 10.46 3.86
C GLN A 42 -1.02 9.06 4.44
N VAL A 43 0.17 8.81 4.96
CA VAL A 43 0.53 7.52 5.54
C VAL A 43 1.23 7.74 6.86
N GLU A 44 0.98 6.84 7.79
CA GLU A 44 1.80 6.72 8.98
C GLU A 44 2.25 5.28 9.22
N VAL A 45 3.30 5.15 10.03
CA VAL A 45 3.85 3.85 10.41
C VAL A 45 3.60 3.61 11.89
N MET A 46 3.12 2.41 12.20
CA MET A 46 2.90 1.94 13.56
C MET A 46 3.81 0.75 13.86
N ASP A 47 4.22 0.61 15.11
CA ASP A 47 4.97 -0.54 15.57
C ASP A 47 4.11 -1.82 15.67
N GLU A 48 4.72 -2.89 16.17
CA GLU A 48 4.07 -4.18 16.36
C GLU A 48 2.89 -4.12 17.34
N GLN A 49 2.91 -3.18 18.28
CA GLN A 49 1.88 -2.94 19.28
C GLN A 49 0.79 -1.99 18.76
N GLY A 50 0.94 -1.44 17.55
CA GLY A 50 -0.02 -0.52 16.95
C GLY A 50 0.16 0.93 17.42
N LYS A 51 1.28 1.26 18.07
CA LYS A 51 1.61 2.63 18.45
C LYS A 51 2.29 3.33 17.27
N VAL A 52 1.87 4.57 16.99
CA VAL A 52 2.45 5.40 15.94
C VAL A 52 3.91 5.71 16.26
N ILE A 53 4.79 5.52 15.28
CA ILE A 53 6.19 5.91 15.37
C ILE A 53 6.26 7.39 15.02
N GLU A 54 6.68 8.22 15.97
CA GLU A 54 6.58 9.69 15.89
C GLU A 54 7.19 10.29 14.61
N GLU A 55 8.38 9.81 14.23
CA GLU A 55 9.09 10.24 13.01
C GLU A 55 8.33 9.93 11.72
N PHE A 56 7.43 8.94 11.76
CA PHE A 56 6.61 8.47 10.64
C PHE A 56 5.11 8.67 10.90
N SER A 57 4.76 9.64 11.74
CA SER A 57 3.35 9.98 12.02
C SER A 57 2.68 10.67 10.84
N ARG A 58 1.34 10.61 10.80
CA ARG A 58 0.54 11.27 9.76
C ARG A 58 0.84 12.76 9.66
N ASP A 59 1.00 13.45 10.79
CA ASP A 59 1.28 14.90 10.83
C ASP A 59 2.64 15.26 10.23
N LYS A 60 3.56 14.28 10.18
CA LYS A 60 4.85 14.44 9.51
C LYS A 60 4.78 14.02 8.05
N CYS A 61 3.79 13.24 7.63
CA CYS A 61 3.62 12.83 6.23
C CYS A 61 3.21 14.02 5.36
N LEU A 62 4.02 14.29 4.33
CA LEU A 62 3.67 15.25 3.29
C LEU A 62 2.48 14.70 2.49
N PRO A 63 1.36 15.44 2.37
CA PRO A 63 0.21 14.98 1.60
C PRO A 63 0.59 14.70 0.15
N LEU A 64 0.21 13.52 -0.35
CA LEU A 64 0.31 13.20 -1.76
C LEU A 64 -0.98 13.62 -2.46
N VAL A 65 -0.84 14.33 -3.57
CA VAL A 65 -1.93 14.77 -4.44
C VAL A 65 -1.62 14.42 -5.89
N GLY A 66 -2.65 14.12 -6.68
CA GLY A 66 -2.53 13.86 -8.11
C GLY A 66 -2.94 12.44 -8.51
N ASP A 67 -2.75 12.19 -9.80
CA ASP A 67 -2.98 10.91 -10.47
C ASP A 67 -1.64 10.43 -11.03
N SER A 68 -1.01 9.49 -10.33
CA SER A 68 0.25 8.94 -10.80
C SER A 68 0.47 7.53 -10.29
N ALA A 69 0.90 6.66 -11.19
CA ALA A 69 1.12 5.24 -10.93
C ALA A 69 2.27 4.96 -9.93
N LYS A 70 3.10 5.97 -9.62
CA LYS A 70 4.26 5.81 -8.73
C LYS A 70 4.60 7.12 -8.04
N LEU A 71 4.09 7.29 -6.82
CA LEU A 71 4.44 8.41 -5.94
C LEU A 71 5.16 7.91 -4.70
N MET A 72 6.23 8.60 -4.33
CA MET A 72 7.00 8.31 -3.11
C MET A 72 6.36 9.03 -1.93
N VAL A 73 6.03 8.29 -0.88
CA VAL A 73 5.60 8.86 0.41
C VAL A 73 6.83 9.48 1.08
N ARG A 74 6.66 10.71 1.59
CA ARG A 74 7.73 11.45 2.26
C ARG A 74 7.24 11.98 3.60
N TRP A 75 8.10 11.88 4.61
CA TRP A 75 7.88 12.52 5.91
C TRP A 75 8.79 13.74 6.07
N ARG A 76 8.33 14.73 6.85
CA ARG A 76 9.10 15.93 7.20
C ARG A 76 10.43 15.54 7.84
N GLY A 77 11.47 16.30 7.52
CA GLY A 77 12.84 15.99 7.95
C GLY A 77 13.57 15.00 7.04
N GLY A 78 12.97 14.56 5.93
CA GLY A 78 13.63 13.74 4.92
C GLY A 78 13.89 12.29 5.36
N LYS A 79 13.16 11.83 6.38
CA LYS A 79 13.25 10.46 6.88
C LYS A 79 12.69 9.47 5.86
N ASP A 80 13.39 8.36 5.71
CA ASP A 80 12.97 7.19 4.95
C ASP A 80 12.75 6.01 5.92
N LEU A 81 12.26 4.88 5.41
CA LEU A 81 11.98 3.68 6.19
C LEU A 81 13.23 2.81 6.48
N SER A 82 14.45 3.27 6.17
CA SER A 82 15.67 2.47 6.36
C SER A 82 15.85 2.00 7.82
N SER A 83 15.49 2.83 8.80
CA SER A 83 15.55 2.51 10.23
C SER A 83 14.54 1.43 10.68
N LEU A 84 13.57 1.12 9.82
CA LEU A 84 12.51 0.13 10.04
C LEU A 84 12.70 -1.15 9.21
N ALA A 85 13.73 -1.22 8.37
CA ALA A 85 14.03 -2.41 7.58
C ALA A 85 14.17 -3.65 8.48
N GLY A 86 13.48 -4.74 8.11
CA GLY A 86 13.44 -5.99 8.86
C GLY A 86 12.59 -5.98 10.15
N LYS A 87 12.12 -4.81 10.62
CA LYS A 87 11.25 -4.71 11.80
C LYS A 87 9.79 -4.91 11.41
N PRO A 88 8.99 -5.65 12.20
CA PRO A 88 7.57 -5.78 11.97
C PRO A 88 6.86 -4.45 12.27
N VAL A 89 6.18 -3.89 11.27
CA VAL A 89 5.44 -2.63 11.39
C VAL A 89 4.08 -2.73 10.70
N ARG A 90 3.19 -1.77 10.92
CA ARG A 90 1.95 -1.59 10.13
C ARG A 90 1.99 -0.24 9.43
N LEU A 91 1.39 -0.17 8.25
CA LEU A 91 1.15 1.08 7.55
C LEU A 91 -0.33 1.43 7.69
N ARG A 92 -0.64 2.67 8.06
CA ARG A 92 -2.00 3.21 8.06
C ARG A 92 -2.11 4.33 7.02
N PHE A 93 -2.90 4.09 6.00
CA PHE A 93 -3.19 5.01 4.92
C PHE A 93 -4.45 5.80 5.24
N TYR A 94 -4.45 7.09 4.92
CA TYR A 94 -5.60 7.99 5.03
C TYR A 94 -5.87 8.60 3.67
N LEU A 95 -7.03 8.28 3.10
CA LEU A 95 -7.39 8.67 1.75
C LEU A 95 -8.66 9.51 1.77
N THR A 96 -8.73 10.49 0.88
CA THR A 96 -9.92 11.33 0.70
C THR A 96 -10.05 11.63 -0.79
N LYS A 97 -11.26 11.55 -1.36
CA LYS A 97 -11.56 11.82 -2.77
C LYS A 97 -10.57 11.16 -3.74
N GLY A 98 -10.35 9.87 -3.58
CA GLY A 98 -9.36 9.14 -4.37
C GLY A 98 -9.41 7.64 -4.18
N SER A 99 -8.58 6.96 -4.95
CA SER A 99 -8.46 5.52 -4.99
C SER A 99 -6.99 5.12 -4.81
N LEU A 100 -6.70 4.32 -3.78
CA LEU A 100 -5.41 3.65 -3.61
C LEU A 100 -5.50 2.30 -4.32
N TYR A 101 -4.52 1.97 -5.15
CA TYR A 101 -4.47 0.72 -5.92
C TYR A 101 -3.44 -0.27 -5.37
N SER A 102 -2.24 0.24 -5.09
CA SER A 102 -1.13 -0.57 -4.57
C SER A 102 -0.12 0.26 -3.79
N PHE A 103 0.70 -0.42 -2.99
CA PHE A 103 1.86 0.16 -2.31
C PHE A 103 2.99 -0.87 -2.25
N TRP A 104 4.23 -0.38 -2.17
CA TRP A 104 5.42 -1.23 -2.02
C TRP A 104 6.58 -0.46 -1.39
N VAL A 105 7.49 -1.18 -0.73
CA VAL A 105 8.77 -0.61 -0.28
C VAL A 105 9.87 -1.04 -1.25
N GLY A 106 10.71 -0.09 -1.65
CA GLY A 106 11.79 -0.32 -2.61
C GLY A 106 13.05 0.50 -2.30
N ASP A 107 14.03 0.38 -3.19
CA ASP A 107 15.23 1.22 -3.17
C ASP A 107 14.95 2.64 -3.68
N ALA A 108 15.98 3.48 -3.77
CA ALA A 108 15.85 4.87 -4.23
C ALA A 108 15.35 5.01 -5.68
N LYS A 109 15.52 3.99 -6.53
CA LYS A 109 14.98 3.99 -7.89
C LYS A 109 13.51 3.54 -7.92
N GLY A 110 12.99 3.09 -6.78
CA GLY A 110 11.68 2.49 -6.66
C GLY A 110 11.52 1.26 -7.55
N ALA A 111 12.64 0.59 -7.85
CA ALA A 111 12.60 -0.76 -8.35
C ALA A 111 12.15 -1.64 -7.17
N SER A 112 11.10 -2.43 -7.37
CA SER A 112 11.05 -3.67 -6.62
C SER A 112 12.22 -4.48 -7.19
N ASN A 113 13.24 -4.79 -6.39
CA ASN A 113 14.33 -5.68 -6.81
C ASN A 113 13.81 -7.12 -6.91
N GLY A 114 12.77 -7.32 -7.72
CA GLY A 114 11.76 -8.35 -7.55
C GLY A 114 12.29 -9.76 -7.77
N TYR A 115 11.82 -10.68 -6.93
CA TYR A 115 11.74 -12.08 -7.30
C TYR A 115 10.58 -12.25 -8.31
N VAL A 116 10.86 -12.90 -9.44
CA VAL A 116 9.97 -13.08 -10.61
C VAL A 116 8.66 -13.79 -10.24
N GLY A 117 7.54 -13.48 -10.91
CA GLY A 117 6.42 -14.42 -10.93
C GLY A 117 5.07 -13.95 -11.47
N ALA A 118 5.02 -13.58 -12.75
CA ALA A 118 3.95 -14.06 -13.64
C ALA A 118 4.64 -14.96 -14.68
N GLY A 119 4.31 -16.26 -14.72
CA GLY A 119 4.80 -17.17 -15.77
C GLY A 119 5.88 -18.19 -15.40
N GLY A 120 5.82 -18.82 -14.21
CA GLY A 120 6.35 -20.18 -14.09
C GLY A 120 5.40 -21.16 -14.79
N PRO A 121 5.87 -22.21 -15.47
CA PRO A 121 5.05 -23.07 -16.31
C PRO A 121 4.03 -23.81 -15.42
N GLY A 122 2.76 -23.40 -15.43
CA GLY A 122 1.73 -24.18 -14.74
C GLY A 122 0.42 -23.51 -14.35
N PHE A 123 0.24 -22.19 -14.43
CA PHE A 123 -0.98 -21.57 -13.90
C PHE A 123 -1.59 -20.54 -14.86
N ILE A 124 -2.66 -20.97 -15.52
CA ILE A 124 -3.53 -20.18 -16.36
C ILE A 124 -4.75 -19.73 -15.53
N ASN A 125 -4.91 -18.40 -15.40
CA ASN A 125 -6.12 -17.67 -15.02
C ASN A 125 -6.59 -17.70 -13.54
N ASN A 126 -7.15 -16.57 -13.08
CA ASN A 126 -8.58 -16.51 -12.75
C ASN A 126 -9.03 -15.07 -12.43
N GLN A 127 -9.95 -14.58 -13.27
CA GLN A 127 -10.89 -13.52 -12.95
C GLN A 127 -11.81 -14.01 -11.83
N ASP A 128 -12.08 -13.15 -10.84
CA ASP A 128 -13.10 -13.41 -9.84
C ASP A 128 -14.40 -12.71 -10.29
N LYS A 129 -15.34 -13.49 -10.84
CA LYS A 129 -16.75 -13.13 -10.90
C LYS A 129 -17.50 -14.10 -10.01
N VAL A 130 -18.11 -13.54 -8.97
CA VAL A 130 -19.12 -14.19 -8.14
C VAL A 130 -20.30 -14.67 -9.02
N ASN A 131 -20.76 -15.91 -8.78
CA ASN A 131 -22.10 -16.23 -8.25
C ASN A 131 -22.72 -17.52 -8.85
N SER A 132 -23.33 -18.28 -7.94
CA SER A 132 -24.54 -19.13 -8.09
C SER A 132 -24.43 -20.56 -8.62
N GLY A 133 -24.90 -21.48 -7.77
CA GLY A 133 -25.85 -22.52 -8.19
C GLY A 133 -25.30 -23.93 -8.29
N ASN A 134 -25.33 -24.66 -7.18
CA ASN A 134 -25.23 -26.11 -7.18
C ASN A 134 -26.64 -26.69 -7.06
N GLU A 135 -27.22 -27.20 -8.14
CA GLU A 135 -28.25 -28.25 -8.11
C GLU A 135 -28.14 -29.12 -9.38
N PRO A 136 -28.13 -30.47 -9.27
CA PRO A 136 -28.22 -31.35 -10.41
C PRO A 136 -29.69 -31.74 -10.67
N LEU A 137 -30.11 -31.75 -11.93
CA LEU A 137 -31.29 -32.51 -12.34
C LEU A 137 -30.85 -33.67 -13.25
N LYS A 138 -31.51 -34.79 -13.01
CA LYS A 138 -31.35 -36.14 -13.59
C LYS A 138 -31.26 -36.18 -15.11
#